data_AF-A0A7W6TYM5-F1
#
_entry.id   AF-A0A7W6TYM5-F1
#
_cell.length_a   1.000
_cell.length_b   1.000
_cell.length_c   1.000
_cell.angle_alpha   90.00
_cell.angle_beta   90.00
_cell.angle_gamma   90.00
#
_symmetry.space_group_name_H-M   'P 1'
#
loop_
_entity.id
_entity.type
_entity.pdbx_description
1 polymer ?
#
loop_
_entity_poly.entity_id
_entity_poly.type
_entity_poly.pdbx_seq_one_letter_code
_entity_poly.pdbx_strand_id
1 'polypeptide(L)'
;MTKNDGNPIGYGKPPLHSRFKPGQSGNPKGRPQGRLNFASDLKRVLEASVSVTEGGKSRKVSTQQGVLLRLTNKALNGSDRAMDKFLSLAEAHFAKNAAITSKTLDADDQAILEQFRQELLAEANVSQDILKDEDDT
;
A
#
# COMPACT_ATOMS: atom_id res chain seq x y z
N MET A 1 62.91 -1.78 -3.92
CA MET A 1 62.59 -1.65 -5.35
C MET A 1 61.09 -1.84 -5.53
N THR A 2 60.31 -0.77 -5.55
CA THR A 2 58.86 -0.84 -5.84
C THR A 2 58.68 -0.77 -7.35
N LYS A 3 58.16 -1.84 -7.95
CA LYS A 3 57.87 -1.91 -9.38
C LYS A 3 56.85 -0.82 -9.73
N ASN A 4 57.28 0.09 -10.59
CA ASN A 4 56.46 1.18 -11.10
C ASN A 4 55.68 0.60 -12.29
N ASP A 5 54.50 0.06 -12.01
CA ASP A 5 53.64 -0.61 -13.00
C ASP A 5 52.99 0.43 -13.94
N GLY A 6 53.81 0.99 -14.84
CA GLY A 6 53.52 1.19 -16.26
C GLY A 6 52.24 1.88 -16.72
N ASN A 7 51.52 2.67 -15.92
CA ASN A 7 50.40 3.47 -16.43
C ASN A 7 50.48 4.93 -15.99
N PRO A 8 50.76 5.88 -16.90
CA PRO A 8 50.89 7.29 -16.55
C PRO A 8 49.54 7.84 -16.11
N ILE A 9 49.44 8.18 -14.82
CA ILE A 9 48.31 8.90 -14.24
C ILE A 9 48.33 10.33 -14.80
N GLY A 10 47.18 10.80 -15.31
CA GLY A 10 47.07 12.10 -15.98
C GLY A 10 45.62 12.46 -16.30
N TYR A 11 45.41 13.57 -16.98
CA TYR A 11 44.06 14.01 -17.38
C TYR A 11 43.36 12.92 -18.21
N GLY A 12 42.17 12.49 -17.77
CA GLY A 12 41.41 11.40 -18.41
C GLY A 12 41.93 9.97 -18.14
N LYS A 13 42.95 9.79 -17.30
CA LYS A 13 43.54 8.49 -16.96
C LYS A 13 43.46 8.20 -15.46
N PRO A 14 42.27 7.83 -14.92
CA PRO A 14 42.11 7.54 -13.51
C PRO A 14 42.91 6.27 -13.10
N PRO A 15 43.46 6.22 -11.87
CA PRO A 15 44.25 5.09 -11.39
C PRO A 15 43.48 3.76 -11.42
N LEU A 16 44.11 2.67 -11.86
CA LEU A 16 43.45 1.38 -12.02
C LEU A 16 42.86 0.82 -10.72
N HIS A 17 43.53 1.04 -9.59
CA HIS A 17 43.11 0.52 -8.29
C HIS A 17 41.84 1.17 -7.73
N SER A 18 41.44 2.33 -8.23
CA SER A 18 40.26 3.06 -7.78
C SER A 18 39.08 3.05 -8.77
N ARG A 19 39.25 2.40 -9.94
CA ARG A 19 38.18 2.28 -10.94
C ARG A 19 37.10 1.31 -10.45
N PHE A 20 35.84 1.69 -10.65
CA PHE A 20 34.73 0.76 -10.43
C PHE A 20 34.81 -0.42 -11.39
N LYS A 21 34.49 -1.61 -10.89
CA LYS A 21 34.45 -2.82 -11.71
C LYS A 21 33.16 -2.81 -12.56
N PRO A 22 33.23 -3.18 -13.85
CA PRO A 22 32.02 -3.30 -14.67
C PRO A 22 31.05 -4.30 -14.03
N GLY A 23 29.77 -3.94 -13.97
CA GLY A 23 28.71 -4.75 -13.34
C GLY A 23 28.60 -4.63 -11.82
N GLN A 24 29.50 -3.90 -11.16
CA GLN A 24 29.44 -3.67 -9.72
C GLN A 24 29.24 -2.18 -9.42
N SER A 25 28.09 -1.84 -8.83
CA SER A 25 27.87 -0.49 -8.29
C SER A 25 28.88 -0.21 -7.17
N GLY A 26 29.51 0.97 -7.18
CA GLY A 26 30.35 1.45 -6.09
C GLY A 26 29.60 1.66 -4.78
N ASN A 27 28.27 1.69 -4.83
CA ASN A 27 27.39 1.70 -3.67
C ASN A 27 26.37 0.54 -3.79
N PRO A 28 26.71 -0.67 -3.31
CA PRO A 28 25.87 -1.87 -3.43
C PRO A 28 24.52 -1.74 -2.71
N LYS A 29 24.47 -0.96 -1.62
CA LYS A 29 23.23 -0.68 -0.87
C LYS A 29 22.32 0.33 -1.60
N GLY A 30 22.81 0.92 -2.68
CA GLY A 30 22.13 1.97 -3.41
C GLY A 30 21.96 3.24 -2.57
N ARG A 31 21.20 4.17 -3.13
CA ARG A 31 20.74 5.33 -2.36
C ARG A 31 19.88 4.83 -1.20
N PRO A 32 20.11 5.28 0.05
CA PRO A 32 19.23 4.92 1.16
C PRO A 32 17.78 5.28 0.82
N GLN A 33 16.86 4.36 1.18
CA GLN A 33 15.43 4.48 0.93
C GLN A 33 14.85 5.75 1.57
N GLY A 34 14.65 6.79 0.75
CA GLY A 34 13.94 8.02 1.12
C GLY A 34 14.57 8.83 2.26
N ARG A 35 14.20 10.10 2.37
CA ARG A 35 14.24 10.77 3.67
C ARG A 35 12.93 10.38 4.36
N LEU A 36 12.99 10.04 5.64
CA LEU A 36 11.79 9.97 6.47
C LEU A 36 11.08 11.32 6.32
N ASN A 37 9.93 11.30 5.65
CA ASN A 37 9.10 12.49 5.51
C ASN A 37 7.99 12.42 6.57
N PHE A 38 7.41 13.57 6.88
CA PHE A 38 6.38 13.67 7.91
C PHE A 38 5.22 12.67 7.69
N ALA A 39 4.82 12.45 6.43
CA ALA A 39 3.75 11.50 6.12
C ALA A 39 4.16 10.03 6.43
N SER A 40 5.39 9.64 6.13
CA SER A 40 5.93 8.31 6.46
C SER A 40 6.03 8.09 7.98
N ASP A 41 6.44 9.11 8.73
CA ASP A 41 6.51 9.02 10.19
C ASP A 41 5.13 9.00 10.82
N LEU A 42 4.20 9.84 10.33
CA LEU A 42 2.81 9.83 10.78
C LEU A 42 2.16 8.46 10.55
N LYS A 43 2.35 7.87 9.37
CA LYS A 43 1.85 6.52 9.07
C LYS A 43 2.40 5.49 10.06
N ARG A 44 3.71 5.52 10.32
CA ARG A 44 4.35 4.61 11.27
C ARG A 44 3.79 4.76 12.68
N VAL A 45 3.57 6.00 13.12
CA VAL A 45 2.99 6.29 14.45
C VAL A 45 1.56 5.77 14.52
N LEU A 46 0.74 5.97 13.49
CA LEU A 46 -0.64 5.48 13.46
C LEU A 46 -0.74 3.95 13.48
N GLU A 47 0.19 3.27 12.82
CA GLU A 47 0.27 1.81 12.74
C GLU A 47 0.90 1.17 14.00
N ALA A 48 1.66 1.92 14.79
CA ALA A 48 2.32 1.39 15.99
C ALA A 48 1.30 0.86 17.01
N SER A 49 1.61 -0.29 17.62
CA SER A 49 0.74 -0.94 18.59
C SER A 49 0.81 -0.29 19.97
N VAL A 50 -0.35 -0.02 20.56
CA VAL A 50 -0.54 0.52 21.92
C VAL A 50 -1.44 -0.39 22.74
N SER A 51 -1.26 -0.37 24.06
CA SER A 51 -2.11 -1.13 24.99
C SER A 51 -3.30 -0.27 25.40
N VAL A 52 -4.51 -0.79 25.20
CA VAL A 52 -5.77 -0.13 25.61
C VAL A 52 -6.54 -1.08 26.51
N THR A 53 -7.02 -0.56 27.65
CA THR A 53 -7.82 -1.31 28.60
C THR A 53 -9.31 -1.03 28.39
N GLU A 54 -10.09 -2.05 28.10
CA GLU A 54 -11.55 -1.98 27.95
C GLU A 54 -12.20 -3.07 28.80
N GLY A 55 -13.19 -2.71 29.62
CA GLY A 55 -13.91 -3.67 30.46
C GLY A 55 -13.01 -4.50 31.39
N GLY A 56 -11.90 -3.93 31.85
CA GLY A 56 -10.93 -4.60 32.73
C GLY A 56 -9.94 -5.54 32.03
N LYS A 57 -10.03 -5.70 30.71
CA LYS A 57 -9.07 -6.49 29.92
C LYS A 57 -8.20 -5.57 29.07
N SER A 58 -6.88 -5.81 29.10
CA SER A 58 -5.92 -5.08 28.27
C SER A 58 -5.76 -5.76 26.92
N ARG A 59 -5.90 -5.00 25.83
CA ARG A 59 -5.68 -5.47 24.45
C ARG A 59 -4.68 -4.58 23.72
N LYS A 60 -3.90 -5.17 22.81
CA LYS A 60 -3.02 -4.43 21.90
C LYS A 60 -3.80 -4.05 20.65
N VAL A 61 -3.83 -2.77 20.34
CA VAL A 61 -4.48 -2.19 19.14
C VAL A 61 -3.53 -1.20 18.48
N SER A 62 -3.75 -0.83 17.22
CA SER A 62 -2.96 0.24 16.62
C SER A 62 -3.23 1.59 17.29
N THR A 63 -2.29 2.52 17.21
CA THR A 63 -2.43 3.87 17.79
C THR A 63 -3.64 4.58 17.19
N GLN A 64 -3.85 4.45 15.89
CA GLN A 64 -5.03 4.98 15.21
C GLN A 64 -6.33 4.45 15.84
N GLN A 65 -6.43 3.13 16.01
CA GLN A 65 -7.62 2.51 16.60
C GLN A 65 -7.80 2.94 18.06
N GLY A 66 -6.71 2.98 18.85
CA GLY A 66 -6.75 3.43 20.24
C GLY A 66 -7.23 4.87 20.40
N VAL A 67 -6.80 5.78 19.51
CA VAL A 67 -7.25 7.17 19.51
C VAL A 67 -8.74 7.27 19.16
N LEU A 68 -9.21 6.51 18.18
CA LEU A 68 -10.63 6.47 17.82
C LEU A 68 -11.49 5.97 18.99
N LEU A 69 -11.08 4.89 19.65
CA LEU A 69 -11.78 4.35 20.83
C LEU A 69 -11.81 5.36 21.99
N ARG A 70 -10.72 6.10 22.19
CA ARG A 70 -10.70 7.16 23.21
C ARG A 70 -11.60 8.33 22.83
N LEU A 71 -11.64 8.69 21.55
CA LEU A 71 -12.52 9.74 21.04
C LEU A 71 -13.99 9.36 21.22
N THR A 72 -14.37 8.13 20.86
CA THR A 72 -15.75 7.62 21.05
C THR A 72 -16.13 7.62 22.52
N ASN A 73 -15.27 7.09 23.40
CA ASN A 73 -15.57 7.07 24.84
C ASN A 73 -15.73 8.49 25.41
N LYS A 74 -14.92 9.44 24.95
CA LYS A 74 -15.04 10.85 25.37
C LYS A 74 -16.32 11.51 24.85
N ALA A 75 -16.71 11.20 23.61
CA ALA A 75 -17.97 11.66 23.02
C ALA A 75 -19.18 11.11 23.78
N LEU A 76 -19.20 9.79 24.05
CA LEU A 76 -20.26 9.11 24.80
C LEU A 76 -20.36 9.60 26.25
N ASN A 77 -19.25 10.07 26.84
CA ASN A 77 -19.24 10.68 28.16
C ASN A 77 -19.69 12.16 28.18
N GLY A 78 -20.26 12.69 27.08
CA GLY A 78 -20.91 14.00 27.05
C GLY A 78 -20.00 15.18 26.69
N SER A 79 -18.86 14.95 26.03
CA SER A 79 -18.03 16.04 25.53
C SER A 79 -18.50 16.49 24.15
N ASP A 80 -19.15 17.66 24.05
CA ASP A 80 -19.65 18.23 22.78
C ASP A 80 -18.57 18.30 21.70
N ARG A 81 -17.39 18.82 22.05
CA ARG A 81 -16.25 18.88 21.12
C ARG A 81 -15.81 17.51 20.60
N ALA A 82 -15.92 16.46 21.42
CA ALA A 82 -15.57 15.11 21.00
C ALA A 82 -16.66 14.52 20.10
N MET A 83 -17.93 14.79 20.40
CA MET A 83 -19.08 14.43 19.56
C MET A 83 -18.96 15.09 18.18
N ASP A 84 -18.72 16.40 18.11
CA ASP A 84 -18.56 17.13 16.85
C ASP A 84 -17.43 16.55 16.00
N LYS A 85 -16.28 16.26 16.61
CA LYS A 85 -15.14 15.67 15.90
C LYS A 85 -15.42 14.25 15.42
N PHE A 86 -16.12 13.45 16.22
CA PHE A 86 -16.49 12.10 15.83
C PHE A 86 -17.49 12.10 14.67
N LEU A 87 -18.53 12.94 14.73
CA LEU A 87 -19.52 13.09 13.66
C LEU A 87 -18.87 13.60 12.37
N SER A 88 -18.02 14.63 12.46
CA SER A 88 -17.28 15.15 11.30
C SER A 88 -16.40 14.09 10.62
N LEU A 89 -15.74 13.23 11.41
CA LEU A 89 -14.96 12.10 10.86
C LEU A 89 -15.86 11.06 10.18
N ALA A 90 -17.01 10.75 10.77
CA ALA A 90 -17.98 9.83 10.20
C ALA A 90 -18.52 10.36 8.86
N GLU A 91 -18.96 11.62 8.82
CA GLU A 91 -19.44 12.29 7.60
C GLU A 91 -18.39 12.28 6.49
N ALA A 92 -17.14 12.66 6.81
CA ALA A 92 -16.06 12.66 5.84
C ALA A 92 -15.76 11.26 5.28
N HIS A 93 -15.91 10.21 6.10
CA HIS A 93 -15.74 8.83 5.65
C HIS A 93 -16.88 8.37 4.74
N PHE A 94 -18.13 8.64 5.12
CA PHE A 94 -19.29 8.31 4.31
C PHE A 94 -19.31 9.07 2.98
N ALA A 95 -18.93 10.35 2.97
CA ALA A 95 -18.85 11.14 1.75
C ALA A 95 -17.78 10.62 0.77
N LYS A 96 -16.61 10.21 1.28
CA LYS A 96 -15.57 9.58 0.45
C LYS A 96 -16.03 8.25 -0.15
N ASN A 97 -16.72 7.43 0.64
CA ASN A 97 -17.24 6.16 0.15
C ASN A 97 -18.34 6.38 -0.89
N ALA A 98 -19.25 7.33 -0.68
CA ALA A 98 -20.25 7.70 -1.68
C ALA A 98 -19.60 8.19 -2.97
N ALA A 99 -18.52 8.98 -2.89
CA ALA A 99 -17.77 9.44 -4.06
C ALA A 99 -17.02 8.31 -4.80
N ILE A 100 -16.54 7.29 -4.08
CA ILE A 100 -15.95 6.08 -4.68
C ILE A 100 -17.04 5.27 -5.39
N THR A 101 -18.19 5.09 -4.76
CA THR A 101 -19.35 4.38 -5.36
C THR A 101 -19.92 5.14 -6.55
N SER A 102 -19.91 6.48 -6.53
CA SER A 102 -20.39 7.32 -7.62
C SER A 102 -19.36 7.54 -8.73
N LYS A 103 -18.14 7.00 -8.59
CA LYS A 103 -17.17 7.02 -9.69
C LYS A 103 -17.66 6.03 -10.73
N THR A 104 -18.50 6.52 -11.64
CA THR A 104 -18.89 5.84 -12.86
C THR A 104 -17.63 5.30 -13.55
N LEU A 105 -17.58 3.98 -13.73
CA LEU A 105 -16.53 3.33 -14.53
C LEU A 105 -16.48 4.00 -15.90
N ASP A 106 -15.29 4.29 -16.39
CA ASP A 106 -15.10 4.83 -17.73
C ASP A 106 -15.65 3.85 -18.78
N ALA A 107 -16.00 4.34 -19.97
CA ALA A 107 -16.57 3.50 -21.03
C ALA A 107 -15.63 2.33 -21.39
N ASP A 108 -14.32 2.59 -21.38
CA ASP A 108 -13.29 1.58 -21.67
C ASP A 108 -13.24 0.49 -20.59
N ASP A 109 -13.31 0.88 -19.30
CA ASP A 109 -13.35 -0.08 -18.19
C ASP A 109 -14.63 -0.93 -18.23
N GLN A 110 -15.77 -0.33 -18.59
CA GLN A 110 -17.04 -1.06 -18.76
C GLN A 110 -16.97 -2.08 -19.89
N ALA A 111 -16.38 -1.73 -21.04
CA ALA A 111 -16.24 -2.63 -22.17
C ALA A 111 -15.37 -3.85 -21.84
N ILE A 112 -14.27 -3.66 -21.09
CA ILE A 112 -13.42 -4.76 -20.62
C ILE A 112 -14.21 -5.73 -19.73
N LEU A 113 -15.00 -5.20 -18.79
CA LEU A 113 -15.82 -6.01 -17.89
C LEU A 113 -16.94 -6.76 -18.63
N GLU A 114 -17.56 -6.14 -19.64
CA GLU A 114 -18.59 -6.77 -20.47
C GLU A 114 -18.00 -7.91 -21.31
N GLN A 115 -16.83 -7.68 -21.92
CA GLN A 115 -16.13 -8.73 -22.67
C GLN A 115 -15.78 -9.92 -21.77
N PHE A 116 -15.24 -9.67 -20.58
CA PHE A 116 -14.93 -10.72 -19.61
C PHE A 116 -16.17 -11.49 -19.16
N ARG A 117 -17.30 -10.79 -18.98
CA ARG A 117 -18.58 -11.43 -18.65
C ARG A 117 -19.08 -12.34 -19.76
N GLN A 118 -18.91 -11.94 -21.02
CA GLN A 118 -19.31 -12.77 -22.17
C GLN A 118 -18.44 -14.02 -22.29
N GLU A 119 -17.13 -13.90 -22.04
CA GLU A 119 -16.19 -15.04 -22.06
C GLU A 119 -16.55 -16.08 -21.00
N LEU A 120 -16.82 -15.66 -19.75
CA LEU A 120 -17.27 -16.56 -18.68
C LEU A 120 -18.59 -17.28 -19.01
N LEU A 121 -19.54 -16.59 -19.66
CA LEU A 121 -20.80 -17.20 -20.08
C LEU A 121 -20.60 -18.20 -21.23
N ALA A 122 -19.69 -17.92 -22.15
CA ALA A 122 -19.33 -18.84 -23.21
C ALA A 122 -18.66 -20.11 -22.64
N GLU A 123 -17.72 -19.97 -21.71
CA GLU A 123 -17.10 -21.11 -21.02
C GLU A 123 -18.12 -21.93 -20.21
N ALA A 124 -19.04 -21.27 -19.52
CA ALA A 124 -20.11 -21.95 -18.77
C ALA A 124 -21.07 -22.71 -19.70
N ASN A 125 -21.44 -22.13 -20.85
CA ASN A 125 -22.30 -22.80 -21.83
C ASN A 125 -21.59 -23.98 -22.51
N VAL A 126 -20.31 -23.83 -22.87
CA VAL A 126 -19.50 -24.94 -23.41
C VAL A 126 -19.39 -26.08 -22.39
N SER A 127 -19.26 -25.76 -21.11
CA SER A 127 -19.22 -26.76 -20.04
C SER A 127 -20.58 -27.46 -19.83
N GLN A 128 -21.70 -26.80 -20.12
CA GLN A 128 -23.03 -27.40 -20.05
C GLN A 128 -23.37 -28.26 -21.27
N ASP A 129 -22.89 -27.90 -22.46
CA ASP A 129 -23.08 -28.71 -23.66
C ASP A 129 -22.25 -30.01 -23.60
N ILE A 130 -21.01 -29.97 -23.08
CA ILE A 130 -20.18 -31.17 -22.89
C ILE A 130 -20.82 -32.17 -21.91
N LEU A 131 -21.52 -31.70 -20.88
CA LEU A 131 -22.22 -32.58 -19.93
C LEU A 131 -23.51 -33.18 -20.48
N LYS A 132 -24.07 -32.60 -21.55
CA LYS A 132 -25.32 -33.08 -22.15
C LYS A 132 -25.09 -34.20 -23.17
N ASP A 133 -23.92 -34.22 -23.78
CA ASP A 133 -23.51 -35.24 -24.75
C ASP A 133 -23.01 -36.54 -24.09
N GLU A 134 -22.72 -36.55 -22.79
CA GLU A 134 -22.31 -37.76 -22.03
C GLU A 134 -23.49 -38.54 -21.43
N ASP A 135 -24.69 -37.95 -21.32
CA ASP A 135 -25.90 -38.62 -20.79
C ASP A 135 -26.75 -39.31 -21.87
N ASP A 136 -26.39 -39.20 -23.16
CA ASP A 136 -27.15 -39.75 -24.32
C ASP A 136 -26.43 -40.93 -25.03
N THR A 137 -25.47 -41.59 -24.36
CA THR A 137 -24.86 -42.88 -24.78
C THR A 137 -25.15 -44.03 -23.84
#